data_AF-A0A8X7PWP6-F1
#
_entry.id   AF-A0A8X7PWP6-F1
#
_cell.length_a   1.000
_cell.length_b   1.000
_cell.length_c   1.000
_cell.angle_alpha   90.00
_cell.angle_beta   90.00
_cell.angle_gamma   90.00
#
_symmetry.space_group_name_H-M   'P 1'
#
loop_
_entity.id
_entity.type
_entity.pdbx_description
1 polymer ?
#
loop_
_entity_poly.entity_id
_entity_poly.type
_entity_poly.pdbx_seq_one_letter_code
_entity_poly.pdbx_strand_id
1 'polypeptide(L)'
;MELWRKKKEKCKAKKCFLKNGSVFLQELIADCNGISNPIRMFSSDQIFGATSRFDLKCCLDENMDTKFTWYKGDIEGRPYGIKRHTEQWYVEEDQPAYNDIG
;
A
#
# COMPACT_ATOMS: atom_id res chain seq x y z
N MET A 1 8.39 -26.61 9.84
CA MET A 1 7.72 -25.41 10.42
C MET A 1 7.56 -24.26 9.43
N GLU A 2 8.50 -24.01 8.51
CA GLU A 2 8.42 -22.86 7.57
C GLU A 2 7.26 -22.87 6.56
N LEU A 3 6.88 -24.04 6.04
CA LEU A 3 5.74 -24.16 5.11
C LEU A 3 4.41 -23.68 5.73
N TRP A 4 4.21 -23.96 7.02
CA TRP A 4 3.03 -23.52 7.76
C TRP A 4 3.01 -22.00 7.95
N ARG A 5 4.18 -21.38 8.20
CA ARG A 5 4.32 -19.93 8.30
C ARG A 5 4.00 -19.24 6.98
N LYS A 6 4.59 -19.71 5.87
CA LYS A 6 4.31 -19.20 4.51
C LYS A 6 2.82 -19.33 4.14
N LYS A 7 2.19 -20.47 4.48
CA LYS A 7 0.74 -20.67 4.26
C LYS A 7 -0.10 -19.66 5.05
N LYS A 8 0.26 -19.40 6.31
CA LYS A 8 -0.43 -18.42 7.17
C LYS A 8 -0.29 -17.00 6.64
N GLU A 9 0.90 -16.60 6.18
CA GLU A 9 1.15 -15.29 5.56
C GLU A 9 0.34 -15.11 4.28
N LYS A 10 0.32 -16.12 3.40
CA LYS A 10 -0.51 -16.10 2.19
C LYS A 10 -2.00 -15.94 2.50
N CYS A 11 -2.50 -16.62 3.54
CA CYS A 11 -3.88 -16.46 3.99
C CYS A 11 -4.15 -15.04 4.51
N LYS A 12 -3.22 -14.43 5.26
CA LYS A 12 -3.35 -13.04 5.71
C LYS A 12 -3.37 -12.07 4.53
N ALA A 13 -2.43 -12.21 3.59
CA ALA A 13 -2.38 -11.38 2.39
C ALA A 13 -3.67 -11.47 1.57
N LYS A 14 -4.23 -12.68 1.40
CA LYS A 14 -5.52 -12.88 0.71
C LYS A 14 -6.67 -12.18 1.44
N LYS A 15 -6.70 -12.23 2.78
CA LYS A 15 -7.72 -11.52 3.57
C LYS A 15 -7.61 -10.01 3.40
N CYS A 16 -6.41 -9.44 3.46
CA CYS A 16 -6.19 -8.01 3.24
C CYS A 16 -6.58 -7.59 1.82
N PHE A 17 -6.22 -8.38 0.80
CA PHE A 17 -6.60 -8.13 -0.58
C PHE A 17 -8.12 -8.05 -0.76
N LEU A 18 -8.85 -9.02 -0.22
CA LEU A 18 -10.31 -9.03 -0.33
C LEU A 18 -10.96 -7.88 0.44
N LYS A 19 -10.55 -7.63 1.69
CA LYS A 19 -11.12 -6.56 2.53
C LYS A 19 -10.87 -5.18 1.94
N ASN A 20 -9.61 -4.88 1.60
CA ASN A 20 -9.24 -3.54 1.14
C ASN A 20 -9.69 -3.32 -0.31
N GLY A 21 -9.55 -4.34 -1.15
CA GLY A 21 -9.96 -4.28 -2.55
C GLY A 21 -11.47 -4.10 -2.72
N SER A 22 -12.30 -4.68 -1.84
CA SER A 22 -13.75 -4.47 -1.91
C SER A 22 -14.15 -3.03 -1.56
N VAL A 23 -13.52 -2.43 -0.55
CA VAL A 23 -13.78 -1.04 -0.16
C VAL A 23 -13.36 -0.09 -1.28
N PHE A 24 -12.13 -0.25 -1.78
CA PHE A 24 -11.62 0.52 -2.92
C PHE A 24 -12.54 0.42 -4.15
N LEU A 25 -13.03 -0.78 -4.47
CA LEU A 25 -13.91 -0.98 -5.62
C LEU A 25 -15.27 -0.29 -5.43
N GLN A 26 -15.82 -0.30 -4.21
CA GLN A 26 -17.07 0.38 -3.90
C GLN A 26 -16.95 1.90 -4.11
N GLU A 27 -15.87 2.49 -3.61
CA GLU A 27 -15.56 3.92 -3.79
C GLU A 27 -15.36 4.27 -5.26
N LEU A 28 -14.57 3.47 -5.99
CA LEU A 28 -14.33 3.70 -7.42
C LEU A 28 -15.62 3.66 -8.26
N ILE A 29 -16.57 2.79 -7.89
CA ILE A 29 -17.89 2.73 -8.53
C ILE A 29 -18.74 3.94 -8.14
N ALA A 30 -18.72 4.34 -6.88
CA ALA A 30 -19.47 5.49 -6.40
C ALA A 30 -18.99 6.80 -7.06
N ASP A 31 -17.69 6.98 -7.19
CA ASP A 31 -17.07 8.23 -7.64
C ASP A 31 -17.02 8.34 -9.18
N CYS A 32 -16.69 7.24 -9.86
CA CYS A 32 -16.41 7.25 -11.30
C CYS A 32 -17.14 6.15 -12.09
N ASN A 33 -18.17 5.52 -11.51
CA ASN A 33 -18.87 4.39 -12.13
C ASN A 33 -17.92 3.24 -12.54
N GLY A 34 -16.81 3.09 -11.80
CA GLY A 34 -15.79 2.08 -12.04
C GLY A 34 -14.83 2.42 -13.20
N ILE A 35 -14.96 3.58 -13.83
CA ILE A 35 -14.09 4.01 -14.92
C ILE A 35 -12.89 4.74 -14.32
N SER A 36 -11.69 4.22 -14.55
CA SER A 36 -10.44 4.81 -14.06
C SER A 36 -9.32 4.72 -15.10
N ASN A 37 -8.26 5.47 -14.87
CA ASN A 37 -6.99 5.21 -15.55
C ASN A 37 -6.48 3.80 -15.22
N PRO A 38 -5.67 3.17 -16.08
CA PRO A 38 -5.13 1.84 -15.81
C PRO A 38 -4.34 1.79 -14.50
N ILE A 39 -4.81 0.99 -13.55
CA ILE A 39 -4.17 0.80 -12.24
C ILE A 39 -3.26 -0.43 -12.32
N ARG A 40 -1.98 -0.26 -11.99
CA ARG A 40 -1.00 -1.33 -11.99
C ARG A 40 -0.92 -1.98 -10.61
N MET A 41 -0.94 -3.30 -10.57
CA MET A 41 -0.73 -4.07 -9.34
C MET A 41 0.75 -4.45 -9.22
N PHE A 42 1.33 -4.22 -8.05
CA PHE A 42 2.70 -4.64 -7.71
C PHE A 42 2.67 -5.73 -6.65
N SER A 43 3.64 -6.63 -6.71
CA SER A 43 3.84 -7.63 -5.65
C SER A 43 4.50 -6.99 -4.42
N SER A 44 4.30 -7.62 -3.25
CA SER A 44 4.98 -7.21 -2.02
C SER A 44 6.50 -7.25 -2.18
N ASP A 45 7.03 -8.24 -2.92
CA ASP A 45 8.47 -8.40 -3.12
C ASP A 45 9.05 -7.28 -4.00
N GLN A 46 8.32 -6.84 -5.03
CA GLN A 46 8.72 -5.69 -5.85
C GLN A 46 8.81 -4.41 -5.01
N ILE A 47 7.78 -4.12 -4.21
CA ILE A 47 7.77 -2.91 -3.37
C ILE A 47 8.87 -3.00 -2.31
N PHE A 48 9.05 -4.15 -1.67
CA PHE A 48 10.04 -4.36 -0.63
C PHE A 48 11.48 -4.29 -1.16
N GLY A 49 11.73 -4.80 -2.38
CA GLY A 49 13.00 -4.65 -3.07
C GLY A 49 13.26 -3.20 -3.46
N ALA A 50 12.27 -2.53 -4.04
CA ALA A 50 12.39 -1.16 -4.54
C ALA A 50 12.73 -0.14 -3.45
N THR A 51 12.18 -0.31 -2.23
CA THR A 51 12.39 0.62 -1.11
C THR A 51 13.53 0.23 -0.18
N SER A 52 14.38 -0.74 -0.57
CA SER A 52 15.40 -1.31 0.33
C SER A 52 14.81 -1.74 1.68
N ARG A 53 13.63 -2.38 1.67
CA ARG A 53 12.88 -2.79 2.86
C ARG A 53 12.37 -1.63 3.71
N PHE A 54 12.05 -0.51 3.07
CA PHE A 54 11.64 0.74 3.71
C PHE A 54 12.73 1.34 4.62
N ASP A 55 13.98 1.29 4.16
CA ASP A 55 15.11 1.95 4.82
C ASP A 55 14.86 3.47 4.87
N LEU A 56 15.17 4.10 6.01
CA LEU A 56 15.08 5.54 6.21
C LEU A 56 15.94 6.33 5.21
N LYS A 57 17.01 5.75 4.67
CA LYS A 57 17.82 6.36 3.59
C LYS A 57 17.05 6.54 2.28
N CYS A 58 16.01 5.73 2.06
CA CYS A 58 15.11 5.84 0.92
C CYS A 58 13.90 6.71 1.24
N CYS A 59 13.75 7.16 2.48
CA CYS A 59 12.67 8.06 2.89
C CYS A 59 12.87 9.43 2.24
N LEU A 60 11.78 10.00 1.76
CA LEU A 60 11.75 11.34 1.17
C LEU A 60 11.32 12.41 2.18
N ASP A 61 10.68 12.00 3.28
CA ASP A 61 10.23 12.90 4.35
C ASP A 61 11.19 12.85 5.54
N GLU A 62 11.61 14.00 6.04
CA GLU A 62 12.41 14.10 7.28
C GLU A 62 11.53 14.05 8.55
N ASN A 63 10.23 14.32 8.42
CA ASN A 63 9.28 14.36 9.52
C ASN A 63 8.46 13.06 9.59
N MET A 64 8.75 12.24 10.60
CA MET A 64 8.15 10.91 10.79
C MET A 64 6.77 10.92 11.49
N ASP A 65 6.24 12.11 11.84
CA ASP A 65 4.96 12.30 12.56
C ASP A 65 3.71 12.35 11.66
N THR A 66 3.85 11.96 10.40
CA THR A 66 2.76 11.96 9.41
C THR A 66 2.00 10.63 9.37
N LYS A 67 0.72 10.67 8.96
CA LYS A 67 -0.13 9.47 8.75
C LYS A 67 0.40 8.51 7.67
N PHE A 68 1.40 8.95 6.90
CA PHE A 68 2.06 8.20 5.85
C PHE A 68 3.49 8.73 5.64
N THR A 69 4.35 7.89 5.08
CA THR A 69 5.73 8.20 4.74
C THR A 69 5.96 7.96 3.26
N TRP A 70 6.67 8.86 2.60
CA TRP A 70 7.10 8.67 1.21
C TRP A 70 8.48 8.05 1.12
N TYR A 71 8.63 7.12 0.18
CA TYR A 71 9.90 6.47 -0.14
C TYR A 71 10.21 6.62 -1.63
N LYS A 72 11.48 6.81 -1.96
CA LYS A 72 11.98 6.62 -3.32
C LYS A 72 12.21 5.13 -3.54
N GLY A 73 11.72 4.60 -4.66
CA GLY A 73 12.03 3.24 -5.08
C GLY A 73 12.28 3.14 -6.58
N ASP A 74 12.97 2.09 -6.99
CA ASP A 74 13.13 1.72 -8.40
C ASP A 74 12.48 0.36 -8.65
N ILE A 75 11.60 0.29 -9.64
CA ILE A 75 10.98 -0.97 -10.07
C ILE A 75 11.24 -1.11 -11.56
N GLU A 76 12.01 -2.14 -11.94
CA GLU A 76 12.34 -2.46 -13.33
C GLU A 76 13.04 -1.29 -14.06
N GLY A 77 13.91 -0.54 -13.37
CA GLY A 77 14.63 0.60 -13.93
C GLY A 77 13.80 1.88 -14.08
N ARG A 78 12.59 1.90 -13.52
CA ARG A 78 11.76 3.10 -13.42
C ARG A 78 11.72 3.60 -11.97
N PRO A 79 12.02 4.89 -11.73
CA PRO A 79 11.87 5.49 -10.41
C PRO A 79 10.39 5.73 -10.08
N TYR A 80 10.01 5.41 -8.85
CA TYR A 80 8.69 5.62 -8.27
C TYR A 80 8.78 6.34 -6.93
N GLY A 81 7.80 7.19 -6.65
CA GLY A 81 7.46 7.63 -5.29
C GLY A 81 6.46 6.64 -4.68
N ILE A 82 6.82 6.02 -3.56
CA ILE A 82 6.05 4.97 -2.90
C ILE A 82 5.53 5.53 -1.56
N LYS A 83 4.23 5.79 -1.48
CA LYS A 83 3.54 6.19 -0.25
C LYS A 83 3.21 4.96 0.59
N ARG A 84 3.54 4.98 1.88
CA ARG A 84 3.17 3.93 2.83
C ARG A 84 2.52 4.54 4.07
N HIS A 85 1.35 4.04 4.46
CA HIS A 85 0.70 4.47 5.69
C HIS A 85 1.41 3.93 6.93
N THR A 86 1.53 4.76 7.97
CA THR A 86 2.14 4.40 9.26
C THR A 86 1.09 3.71 10.14
N GLU A 87 1.47 2.58 10.76
CA GLU A 87 0.51 1.75 11.51
C GLU A 87 -0.05 2.44 12.77
N GLN A 88 0.64 3.49 13.25
CA GLN A 88 0.31 4.23 14.48
C GLN A 88 -0.98 5.05 14.39
N TRP A 89 -1.52 5.29 13.19
CA TRP A 89 -2.72 6.10 12.97
C TRP A 89 -3.95 5.29 12.55
N TYR A 90 -3.89 3.95 12.58
CA TYR A 90 -5.09 3.09 12.54
C TYR A 90 -5.75 3.00 13.92
N VAL A 91 -5.97 4.15 14.55
CA VAL A 91 -6.96 4.25 15.64
C VAL A 91 -8.33 4.09 14.96
N GLU A 92 -9.25 3.38 15.60
CA GLU A 92 -10.63 3.11 15.16
C GLU A 92 -11.45 4.40 14.90
N GLU A 93 -11.03 5.24 13.96
CA GLU A 93 -11.87 6.28 13.39
C GLU A 93 -12.46 5.75 12.08
N ASP A 94 -13.78 5.83 12.03
CA ASP A 94 -14.71 5.39 10.99
C ASP A 94 -14.53 6.13 9.64
N GLN A 95 -13.35 6.70 9.39
CA GLN A 95 -13.00 7.43 8.18
C GLN A 95 -11.92 6.67 7.40
N PRO A 96 -12.23 6.15 6.20
CA PRO A 96 -11.19 5.58 5.34
C PRO A 96 -10.17 6.68 5.03
N ALA A 97 -8.89 6.36 5.20
CA ALA A 97 -7.76 7.27 4.94
C ALA A 97 -7.52 7.49 3.43
N TYR A 98 -8.60 7.71 2.67
CA TYR A 98 -8.60 7.55 1.23
C TYR A 98 -9.37 8.68 0.55
N ASN A 99 -8.64 9.59 -0.07
CA ASN A 99 -9.17 10.65 -0.96
C ASN A 99 -8.17 10.99 -2.09
N ASP A 100 -7.24 10.09 -2.42
CA ASP A 100 -6.18 10.36 -3.42
C ASP A 100 -6.58 9.99 -4.87
N ILE A 101 -7.83 9.60 -5.15
CA ILE A 101 -8.29 9.25 -6.52
C ILE A 101 -8.75 10.48 -7.34
N GLY A 102 -8.97 11.63 -6.71
CA GLY A 102 -9.48 12.86 -7.37
C GLY A 102 -8.56 13.44 -8.44
#